data_AF-A0A6A1QET1-F1
#
_entry.id   AF-A0A6A1QET1-F1
#
_cell.length_a   1.000
_cell.length_b   1.000
_cell.length_c   1.000
_cell.angle_alpha   90.00
_cell.angle_beta   90.00
_cell.angle_gamma   90.00
#
_symmetry.space_group_name_H-M   'P 1'
#
loop_
_entity.id
_entity.type
_entity.pdbx_description
1 polymer ?
#
loop_
_entity_poly.entity_id
_entity_poly.type
_entity_poly.pdbx_seq_one_letter_code
_entity_poly.pdbx_strand_id
1 'polypeptide(L)'
;MVQNTAEPKTRRGRTGEKKHLETPTVDELRDRKILIRFSDYVEVAKAQDYDRRADKPWTRLSAADKAAIRKELNEYKSNEMEVHASSKHLT
;
A
#
# COMPACT_ATOMS: atom_id res chain seq x y z
N MET A 1 -49.17 35.72 -26.53
CA MET A 1 -49.27 35.41 -25.09
C MET A 1 -49.39 33.90 -24.94
N VAL A 2 -48.28 33.23 -24.61
CA VAL A 2 -48.31 31.88 -24.05
C VAL A 2 -47.30 31.90 -22.92
N GLN A 3 -47.78 31.71 -21.70
CA GLN A 3 -47.02 31.85 -20.47
C GLN A 3 -46.11 30.63 -20.30
N ASN A 4 -44.83 30.88 -20.04
CA ASN A 4 -43.83 29.85 -19.77
C ASN A 4 -43.73 29.70 -18.24
N THR A 5 -44.32 28.64 -17.68
CA THR A 5 -44.32 28.40 -16.23
C THR A 5 -43.09 27.57 -15.87
N ALA A 6 -42.02 28.22 -15.41
CA ALA A 6 -40.83 27.55 -14.90
C ALA A 6 -40.95 27.37 -13.37
N GLU A 7 -41.03 26.13 -12.91
CA GLU A 7 -41.01 25.77 -11.48
C GLU A 7 -39.62 26.03 -10.85
N PRO A 8 -39.53 26.62 -9.65
CA PRO A 8 -38.25 26.83 -8.99
C PRO A 8 -37.73 25.52 -8.37
N LYS A 9 -36.58 25.04 -8.86
CA LYS A 9 -35.84 23.92 -8.26
C LYS A 9 -35.30 24.30 -6.88
N THR A 10 -35.86 23.72 -5.83
CA THR A 10 -35.39 23.83 -4.45
C THR A 10 -33.94 23.34 -4.32
N ARG A 11 -33.01 24.25 -4.02
CA ARG A 11 -31.64 23.92 -3.61
C ARG A 11 -31.71 23.23 -2.25
N ARG A 12 -31.69 21.89 -2.23
CA ARG A 12 -31.44 21.11 -1.02
C ARG A 12 -29.99 21.37 -0.59
N GLY A 13 -29.81 22.24 0.40
CA GLY A 13 -28.54 22.41 1.09
C GLY A 13 -28.16 21.08 1.73
N ARG A 14 -27.12 20.43 1.20
CA ARG A 14 -26.52 19.25 1.81
C ARG A 14 -25.56 19.77 2.88
N THR A 15 -26.04 19.93 4.11
CA THR A 15 -25.19 20.22 5.26
C THR A 15 -24.29 19.00 5.46
N GLY A 16 -23.03 19.10 5.05
CA GLY A 16 -22.04 18.07 5.32
C GLY A 16 -21.64 18.16 6.80
N GLU A 17 -22.13 17.25 7.62
CA GLU A 17 -21.58 17.01 8.95
C GLU A 17 -20.12 16.56 8.75
N LYS A 18 -19.19 17.48 9.01
CA LYS A 18 -17.77 17.15 9.10
C LYS A 18 -17.63 16.26 10.33
N LYS A 19 -17.48 14.95 10.14
CA LYS A 19 -17.07 14.05 11.22
C LYS A 19 -15.68 14.48 11.67
N HIS A 20 -15.62 15.24 12.75
CA HIS A 20 -14.38 15.47 13.47
C HIS A 20 -14.00 14.12 14.07
N LEU A 21 -12.98 13.48 13.52
CA LEU A 21 -12.34 12.37 14.20
C LEU A 21 -11.64 13.00 15.40
N GLU A 22 -12.27 12.93 16.57
CA GLU A 22 -11.62 13.27 17.82
C GLU A 22 -10.40 12.37 17.94
N THR A 23 -9.22 12.96 17.78
CA THR A 23 -7.98 12.25 18.05
C THR A 23 -7.94 12.01 19.54
N PRO A 24 -7.76 10.75 19.99
CA PRO A 24 -7.72 10.45 21.42
C PRO A 24 -6.60 11.24 22.09
N THR A 25 -6.89 11.71 23.29
CA THR A 25 -5.93 12.52 24.06
C THR A 25 -4.75 11.64 24.48
N VAL A 26 -3.58 12.23 24.70
CA VAL A 26 -2.36 11.49 25.10
C VAL A 26 -2.60 10.65 26.37
N ASP A 27 -3.46 11.12 27.28
CA ASP A 27 -3.83 10.39 28.50
C ASP A 27 -4.69 9.14 28.21
N GLU A 28 -5.61 9.21 27.25
CA GLU A 28 -6.39 8.04 26.82
C GLU A 28 -5.50 6.98 26.15
N LEU A 29 -4.44 7.41 25.46
CA LEU A 29 -3.45 6.52 24.87
C LEU A 29 -2.53 5.89 25.94
N ARG A 30 -2.23 6.61 27.04
CA ARG A 30 -1.52 6.08 28.23
C ARG A 30 -2.35 5.02 28.92
N ASP A 31 -3.63 5.29 29.18
CA ASP A 31 -4.56 4.38 29.86
C ASP A 31 -4.78 3.10 29.07
N ARG A 32 -4.85 3.19 27.74
CA ARG A 32 -4.95 2.04 26.84
C ARG A 32 -3.62 1.28 26.67
N LYS A 33 -2.52 1.73 27.30
CA LYS A 33 -1.16 1.17 27.17
C LYS A 33 -0.69 1.03 25.72
N ILE A 34 -1.14 1.92 24.84
CA ILE A 34 -0.80 1.94 23.40
C ILE A 34 0.53 2.67 23.16
N LEU A 35 1.04 3.40 24.15
CA LEU A 35 2.30 4.13 24.04
C LEU A 35 3.50 3.18 24.10
N ILE A 36 3.75 2.48 22.99
CA ILE A 36 5.11 2.05 22.67
C ILE A 36 6.00 3.29 22.73
N ARG A 37 6.99 3.27 23.63
CA ARG A 37 7.95 4.37 23.78
C ARG A 37 9.13 4.08 22.85
N PHE A 38 9.46 5.03 22.00
CA PHE A 38 10.70 5.00 21.24
C PHE A 38 11.82 5.62 22.10
N SER A 39 13.03 5.08 21.99
CA SER A 39 14.21 5.72 22.56
C SER A 39 14.57 6.93 21.71
N ASP A 40 14.80 8.08 22.35
CA ASP A 40 15.33 9.27 21.67
C ASP A 40 16.82 9.14 21.36
N TYR A 41 17.50 8.18 22.01
CA TYR A 41 18.89 7.88 21.76
C TYR A 41 19.03 6.87 20.62
N VAL A 42 19.77 7.27 19.58
CA VAL A 42 20.11 6.46 18.42
C VAL A 42 21.62 6.26 18.37
N GLU A 43 22.06 5.01 18.45
CA GLU A 43 23.47 4.66 18.28
C GLU A 43 23.87 4.73 16.81
N VAL A 44 24.98 5.41 16.51
CA VAL A 44 25.50 5.55 15.15
C VAL A 44 26.87 4.89 15.07
N ALA A 45 27.01 3.93 14.16
CA ALA A 45 28.26 3.29 13.81
C ALA A 45 28.62 3.57 12.36
N LYS A 46 29.92 3.59 12.03
CA LYS A 46 30.37 3.73 10.65
C LYS A 46 30.05 2.45 9.88
N ALA A 47 29.33 2.58 8.78
CA ALA A 47 29.20 1.50 7.81
C ALA A 47 30.52 1.28 7.07
N GLN A 48 30.70 0.08 6.51
CA GLN A 48 31.85 -0.19 5.64
C GLN A 48 31.82 0.73 4.42
N ASP A 49 32.98 1.27 4.04
CA ASP A 49 33.16 2.12 2.87
C ASP A 49 33.73 1.30 1.71
N TYR A 50 32.84 0.71 0.93
CA TYR A 50 33.17 -0.05 -0.28
C TYR A 50 32.12 0.20 -1.36
N ASP A 51 32.49 -0.08 -2.61
CA ASP A 51 31.57 0.09 -3.73
C ASP A 51 30.47 -0.99 -3.72
N ARG A 52 29.22 -0.55 -3.50
CA ARG A 52 28.01 -1.38 -3.52
C ARG A 52 27.29 -1.39 -4.87
N ARG A 53 27.88 -0.79 -5.90
CA ARG A 53 27.26 -0.76 -7.24
C ARG A 53 27.17 -2.17 -7.79
N ALA A 54 25.98 -2.50 -8.29
CA ALA A 54 25.71 -3.72 -9.03
C ALA A 54 24.91 -3.35 -10.28
N ASP A 55 25.11 -4.10 -11.37
CA ASP A 55 24.25 -3.97 -12.54
C ASP A 55 22.81 -4.33 -12.18
N LYS A 56 21.86 -3.72 -12.91
CA LYS A 56 20.43 -3.92 -12.72
C LYS A 56 19.86 -4.62 -13.96
N PRO A 57 20.14 -5.93 -14.16
CA PRO A 57 19.80 -6.63 -15.41
C PRO A 57 18.29 -6.62 -15.71
N TRP A 58 17.44 -6.53 -14.68
CA TRP A 58 15.99 -6.42 -14.83
C TRP A 58 15.53 -5.17 -15.59
N THR A 59 16.36 -4.13 -15.69
CA THR A 59 16.05 -2.90 -16.44
C THR A 59 16.15 -3.09 -17.95
N ARG A 60 16.87 -4.11 -18.42
CA ARG A 60 17.16 -4.35 -19.84
C ARG A 60 16.32 -5.49 -20.45
N LEU A 61 15.31 -5.98 -19.72
CA LEU A 61 14.44 -7.07 -20.18
C LEU A 61 13.49 -6.62 -21.29
N SER A 62 13.56 -7.28 -22.46
CA SER A 62 12.62 -7.07 -23.55
C SER A 62 11.24 -7.67 -23.25
N ALA A 63 10.25 -7.37 -24.10
CA ALA A 63 8.93 -7.98 -23.99
C ALA A 63 8.98 -9.51 -24.17
N ALA A 64 9.86 -10.00 -25.05
CA ALA A 64 10.09 -11.42 -25.28
C ALA A 64 10.73 -12.09 -24.05
N ASP A 65 11.76 -11.47 -23.47
CA ASP A 65 12.43 -12.01 -22.27
C ASP A 65 11.43 -12.14 -21.11
N LYS A 66 10.61 -11.12 -20.89
CA LYS A 66 9.57 -11.16 -19.85
C LYS A 66 8.53 -12.26 -20.12
N ALA A 67 8.19 -12.52 -21.38
CA ALA A 67 7.27 -13.60 -21.74
C ALA A 67 7.87 -14.98 -21.49
N ALA A 68 9.14 -15.16 -21.85
CA ALA A 68 9.90 -16.38 -21.56
C ALA A 68 9.99 -16.65 -20.05
N ILE A 69 10.41 -15.64 -19.26
CA ILE A 69 10.52 -15.72 -17.80
C ILE A 69 9.17 -16.06 -17.16
N ARG A 70 8.06 -15.46 -17.63
CA ARG A 70 6.73 -15.81 -17.11
C ARG A 70 6.38 -17.28 -17.37
N LYS A 71 6.68 -17.78 -18.57
CA LYS A 71 6.42 -19.18 -18.92
C LYS A 71 7.22 -20.12 -18.01
N GLU A 72 8.52 -19.87 -17.90
CA GLU A 72 9.44 -20.65 -17.07
C GLU A 72 9.01 -20.66 -15.59
N LEU A 73 8.69 -19.50 -15.03
CA LEU A 73 8.25 -19.41 -13.63
C LEU A 73 6.92 -20.12 -13.38
N ASN A 74 5.96 -20.05 -14.31
CA ASN A 74 4.67 -20.74 -14.16
C ASN A 74 4.85 -22.26 -14.21
N GLU A 75 5.73 -22.75 -15.08
CA GLU A 75 6.07 -24.17 -15.20
C GLU A 75 6.74 -24.68 -13.92
N TYR A 76 7.77 -23.97 -13.44
CA TYR A 76 8.45 -24.27 -12.19
C TYR A 76 7.47 -24.31 -11.00
N LYS A 77 6.64 -23.27 -10.84
CA LYS A 77 5.68 -23.18 -9.73
C LYS A 77 4.63 -24.29 -9.74
N SER A 78 4.27 -24.78 -10.92
CA SER A 78 3.21 -25.80 -11.05
C SER A 78 3.74 -27.22 -10.85
N ASN A 79 4.98 -27.47 -11.29
CA ASN A 79 5.51 -28.83 -11.44
C ASN A 79 6.65 -29.18 -10.47
N GLU A 80 7.45 -28.20 -10.07
CA GLU A 80 8.69 -28.42 -9.30
C GLU A 80 8.65 -27.79 -7.91
N MET A 81 8.03 -26.62 -7.77
CA MET A 81 8.01 -25.90 -6.51
C MET A 81 7.12 -26.62 -5.49
N GLU A 82 7.73 -27.12 -4.43
CA GLU A 82 6.99 -27.72 -3.33
C GLU A 82 6.21 -26.65 -2.56
N VAL A 83 4.90 -26.84 -2.48
CA VAL A 83 3.99 -25.96 -1.75
C VAL A 83 3.06 -26.81 -0.90
N HIS A 84 2.93 -26.44 0.38
CA HIS A 84 1.98 -27.10 1.26
C HIS A 84 0.56 -27.00 0.71
N ALA A 85 -0.22 -28.08 0.79
CA ALA A 85 -1.52 -28.20 0.14
C ALA A 85 -2.49 -27.04 0.48
N SER A 86 -2.49 -26.56 1.73
CA SER A 86 -3.34 -25.43 2.15
C SER A 86 -2.93 -24.08 1.54
N SER A 87 -1.70 -23.95 1.09
CA SER A 87 -1.11 -22.70 0.59
C SER A 87 -1.02 -22.62 -0.93
N LYS A 88 -1.47 -23.67 -1.65
CA LYS A 88 -1.38 -23.74 -3.11
C LYS A 88 -2.09 -22.61 -3.85
N HIS A 89 -3.10 -22.00 -3.24
CA HIS A 89 -3.84 -20.85 -3.80
C HIS A 89 -3.06 -19.52 -3.76
N LEU A 90 -1.91 -19.48 -3.10
CA LEU A 90 -1.04 -18.29 -2.98
C LEU A 90 0.11 -18.28 -4.00
N THR A 91 0.24 -19.34 -4.81
CA THR A 91 1.39 -19.62 -5.69
C THR A 91 1.12 -19.21 -7.13
#